data_AF-W5ZY01-F1
#
_entry.id   AF-W5ZY01-F1
#
_cell.length_a   1.000
_cell.length_b   1.000
_cell.length_c   1.000
_cell.angle_alpha   90.00
_cell.angle_beta   90.00
_cell.angle_gamma   90.00
#
_symmetry.space_group_name_H-M   'P 1'
#
loop_
_entity.id
_entity.type
_entity.pdbx_description
1 polymer ?
#
loop_
_entity_poly.entity_id
_entity_poly.type
_entity_poly.pdbx_seq_one_letter_code
_entity_poly.pdbx_strand_id
1 'polypeptide(L)'
;HPKGIEMDGKMMNSHFLDGSLVNMEGKEVDESRREMIRILKDLKQKHPEKDLDQLVEMANYYALSHQQKSRAFYRIQATRMMTGAGNILKKHAAEQAKKSVSLHEVQSDQPE
;
A
#
# COMPACT_ATOMS: atom_id res chain seq x y z
N HIS A 1 26.43 37.62 -7.33
CA HIS A 1 27.03 36.33 -6.93
C HIS A 1 25.98 35.50 -6.19
N PRO A 2 25.71 34.25 -6.60
CA PRO A 2 24.82 33.39 -5.83
C PRO A 2 25.58 32.89 -4.58
N LYS A 3 24.93 32.99 -3.42
CA LYS A 3 25.48 32.56 -2.13
C LYS A 3 25.60 31.03 -2.14
N GLY A 4 26.80 30.54 -1.86
CA GLY A 4 27.08 29.12 -1.71
C GLY A 4 26.16 28.52 -0.67
N ILE A 5 25.48 27.43 -1.02
CA ILE A 5 24.77 26.59 -0.07
C ILE A 5 25.85 25.77 0.63
N GLU A 6 26.36 26.31 1.74
CA GLU A 6 27.31 25.66 2.62
C GLU A 6 26.57 24.58 3.41
N MET A 7 26.57 23.36 2.90
CA MET A 7 26.15 22.18 3.65
C MET A 7 27.31 21.78 4.56
N ASP A 8 27.42 22.38 5.75
CA ASP A 8 28.37 21.93 6.80
C ASP A 8 28.02 20.48 7.16
N GLY A 9 28.84 19.57 6.65
CA GLY A 9 28.70 18.12 6.73
C GLY A 9 29.04 17.58 8.11
N LYS A 10 28.31 18.00 9.15
CA LYS A 10 28.28 17.27 10.42
C LYS A 10 27.25 16.15 10.31
N MET A 11 27.60 15.14 9.52
CA MET A 11 26.98 13.83 9.61
C MET A 11 27.40 13.20 10.94
N MET A 12 26.73 13.60 12.02
CA MET A 12 26.74 12.84 13.25
C MET A 12 25.94 11.57 12.99
N ASN A 13 26.63 10.59 12.42
CA ASN A 13 26.20 9.21 12.30
C ASN A 13 26.18 8.60 13.72
N SER A 14 25.20 8.97 14.55
CA SER A 14 24.87 8.27 15.78
C SER A 14 24.09 7.01 15.42
N HIS A 15 24.76 6.06 14.79
CA HIS A 15 24.26 4.72 14.46
C HIS A 15 24.11 3.82 15.72
N PHE A 16 23.95 4.33 16.93
CA PHE A 16 24.11 3.50 18.14
C PHE A 16 23.01 3.66 19.19
N LEU A 17 21.76 3.93 18.77
CA LEU A 17 20.56 3.56 19.54
C LEU A 17 19.97 2.24 19.00
N ASP A 18 20.85 1.27 18.76
CA ASP A 18 20.60 -0.02 18.09
C ASP A 18 19.70 -1.00 18.90
N GLY A 19 19.34 -0.67 20.14
CA GLY A 19 18.46 -1.50 20.96
C GLY A 19 16.97 -1.14 20.90
N SER A 20 16.62 0.10 20.52
CA SER A 20 15.23 0.59 20.57
C SER A 20 14.50 0.44 19.24
N LEU A 21 15.20 0.48 18.10
CA LEU A 21 14.58 0.43 16.78
C LEU A 21 14.02 -0.97 16.49
N VAL A 22 14.82 -2.02 16.72
CA VAL A 22 14.40 -3.42 16.53
C VAL A 22 13.21 -3.80 17.42
N ASN A 23 13.15 -3.24 18.63
CA ASN A 23 12.05 -3.49 19.56
C ASN A 23 10.78 -2.69 19.21
N MET A 24 10.92 -1.56 18.49
CA MET A 24 9.80 -0.82 17.90
C MET A 24 9.27 -1.54 16.67
N GLU A 25 10.16 -1.97 15.75
CA GLU A 25 9.80 -2.71 14.55
C GLU A 25 9.08 -4.02 14.89
N GLY A 26 9.54 -4.77 15.90
CA GLY A 26 8.85 -5.98 16.36
C GLY A 26 7.42 -5.71 16.87
N LYS A 27 7.21 -4.61 17.59
CA LYS A 27 5.87 -4.22 18.09
C LYS A 27 4.96 -3.74 16.96
N GLU A 28 5.49 -2.94 16.04
CA GLU A 28 4.75 -2.45 14.86
C GLU A 28 4.35 -3.59 13.91
N VAL A 29 5.22 -4.59 13.74
CA VAL A 29 4.93 -5.81 12.96
C VAL A 29 3.82 -6.62 13.63
N ASP A 30 3.87 -6.79 14.94
CA ASP A 30 2.84 -7.50 15.70
C ASP A 30 1.49 -6.78 15.67
N GLU A 31 1.48 -5.45 15.74
CA GLU A 31 0.27 -4.62 15.60
C GLU A 31 -0.31 -4.71 14.19
N SER A 32 0.55 -4.64 13.17
CA SER A 32 0.14 -4.80 11.76
C SER A 32 -0.46 -6.17 11.50
N ARG A 33 0.09 -7.23 12.11
CA ARG A 33 -0.45 -8.59 12.02
C ARG A 33 -1.81 -8.71 12.70
N ARG A 34 -1.96 -8.13 13.90
CA ARG A 34 -3.26 -8.09 14.61
C ARG A 34 -4.32 -7.36 13.79
N GLU A 35 -3.94 -6.25 13.18
CA GLU A 35 -4.84 -5.47 12.32
C GLU A 35 -5.24 -6.22 11.06
N MET A 36 -4.28 -6.90 10.41
CA MET A 36 -4.56 -7.76 9.25
C MET A 36 -5.59 -8.85 9.58
N ILE A 37 -5.48 -9.49 10.75
CA ILE A 37 -6.44 -10.51 11.19
C ILE A 37 -7.83 -9.90 11.40
N ARG A 38 -7.93 -8.70 11.97
CA ARG A 38 -9.21 -8.00 12.14
C ARG A 38 -9.84 -7.67 10.79
N ILE A 39 -9.06 -7.10 9.87
CA ILE A 39 -9.52 -6.75 8.52
C ILE A 39 -10.01 -8.00 7.78
N LEU A 40 -9.27 -9.12 7.83
CA LEU A 40 -9.67 -10.36 7.18
C LEU A 40 -10.97 -10.95 7.77
N LYS A 41 -11.14 -10.89 9.10
CA LYS A 41 -12.38 -11.33 9.75
C LYS A 41 -13.58 -10.48 9.33
N ASP A 42 -13.42 -9.16 9.34
CA ASP A 42 -14.46 -8.21 8.91
C ASP A 42 -14.83 -8.41 7.43
N LEU A 43 -13.84 -8.61 6.57
CA LEU A 43 -14.05 -8.84 5.14
C LEU A 43 -14.80 -10.15 4.89
N LYS A 44 -14.42 -11.23 5.59
CA LYS A 44 -15.12 -12.52 5.47
C LYS A 44 -16.57 -12.45 5.94
N GLN A 45 -16.87 -11.64 6.95
CA GLN A 45 -18.24 -11.44 7.42
C GLN A 45 -19.08 -10.62 6.43
N LYS A 46 -18.49 -9.57 5.83
CA LYS A 46 -19.18 -8.68 4.88
C LYS A 46 -19.34 -9.29 3.49
N HIS A 47 -18.40 -10.15 3.10
CA HIS A 47 -18.33 -10.76 1.78
C HIS A 47 -18.16 -12.28 1.89
N PRO A 48 -19.16 -13.02 2.42
CA PRO A 48 -19.08 -14.47 2.52
C PRO A 48 -19.04 -15.18 1.16
N GLU A 49 -19.44 -14.50 0.09
CA GLU A 49 -19.43 -14.98 -1.29
C GLU A 49 -18.06 -14.97 -1.95
N LYS A 50 -17.09 -14.25 -1.37
CA LYS A 50 -15.76 -14.06 -1.97
C LYS A 50 -14.78 -15.14 -1.54
N ASP A 51 -13.97 -15.56 -2.49
CA ASP A 51 -12.89 -16.50 -2.24
C ASP A 51 -11.83 -15.91 -1.31
N LEU A 52 -11.11 -16.81 -0.62
CA LEU A 52 -10.05 -16.43 0.31
C LEU A 52 -8.99 -15.53 -0.36
N ASP A 53 -8.61 -15.83 -1.60
CA ASP A 53 -7.63 -15.05 -2.36
C ASP A 53 -8.09 -13.61 -2.61
N GLN A 54 -9.38 -13.43 -2.91
CA GLN A 54 -9.96 -12.09 -3.09
C GLN A 54 -10.01 -11.32 -1.78
N LEU A 55 -10.35 -11.98 -0.66
CA LEU A 55 -10.36 -11.37 0.67
C LEU A 55 -8.94 -10.95 1.09
N VAL A 56 -7.93 -11.77 0.78
CA VAL A 56 -6.51 -11.45 1.03
C VAL A 56 -6.07 -10.24 0.22
N GLU A 57 -6.42 -10.16 -1.06
CA GLU A 57 -6.08 -9.00 -1.89
C GLU A 57 -6.74 -7.71 -1.38
N MET A 58 -8.01 -7.77 -0.96
CA MET A 58 -8.69 -6.65 -0.33
C MET A 58 -8.00 -6.24 0.97
N ALA A 59 -7.66 -7.19 1.84
CA ALA A 59 -6.99 -6.91 3.10
C ALA A 59 -5.60 -6.29 2.89
N ASN A 60 -4.85 -6.78 1.90
CA ASN A 60 -3.56 -6.21 1.51
C ASN A 60 -3.70 -4.76 1.04
N TYR A 61 -4.72 -4.44 0.23
CA TYR A 61 -4.99 -3.07 -0.17
C TYR A 61 -5.27 -2.16 1.04
N TYR A 62 -6.10 -2.61 1.99
CA TYR A 62 -6.39 -1.86 3.21
C TYR A 62 -5.15 -1.64 4.07
N ALA A 63 -4.33 -2.68 4.27
CA ALA A 63 -3.08 -2.59 5.01
C ALA A 63 -2.12 -1.59 4.35
N LEU A 64 -1.88 -1.72 3.05
CA LEU A 64 -1.04 -0.79 2.29
C LEU A 64 -1.56 0.66 2.35
N SER A 65 -2.88 0.86 2.43
CA SER A 65 -3.45 2.21 2.58
C SER A 65 -3.22 2.79 3.97
N HIS A 66 -3.35 2.00 5.03
CA HIS A 66 -3.32 2.46 6.44
C HIS A 66 -1.92 2.48 7.08
N GLN A 67 -0.93 1.81 6.48
CA GLN A 67 0.47 1.88 6.93
C GLN A 67 1.00 3.32 6.94
N GLN A 68 1.81 3.64 7.95
CA GLN A 68 2.47 4.94 8.05
C GLN A 68 3.36 5.18 6.83
N LYS A 69 3.19 6.34 6.18
CA LYS A 69 3.98 6.69 4.99
C LYS A 69 5.33 7.25 5.42
N SER A 70 6.41 6.64 4.93
CA SER A 70 7.76 7.15 5.13
C SER A 70 8.07 8.33 4.21
N ARG A 71 9.15 9.07 4.48
CA ARG A 71 9.61 10.18 3.59
C ARG A 71 9.90 9.71 2.16
N ALA A 72 10.42 8.49 2.00
CA ALA A 72 10.69 7.91 0.69
C ALA A 72 9.40 7.72 -0.11
N PHE A 73 8.30 7.33 0.53
CA PHE A 73 7.00 7.17 -0.12
C PHE A 73 6.57 8.45 -0.87
N TYR A 74 6.61 9.61 -0.22
CA TYR A 74 6.19 10.87 -0.84
C TYR A 74 7.15 11.37 -1.93
N ARG A 75 8.46 11.11 -1.78
CA ARG A 75 9.43 11.40 -2.83
C ARG A 75 9.13 10.60 -4.10
N ILE A 76 8.94 9.28 -3.95
CA ILE A 76 8.58 8.39 -5.07
C ILE A 76 7.23 8.80 -5.66
N GLN A 77 6.25 9.16 -4.83
CA GLN A 77 4.95 9.63 -5.28
C GLN A 77 5.07 10.89 -6.14
N ALA A 78 5.84 11.89 -5.71
CA ALA A 78 6.04 13.14 -6.45
C ALA A 78 6.65 12.86 -7.84
N THR A 79 7.74 12.10 -7.91
CA THR A 79 8.36 11.73 -9.20
C THR A 79 7.39 10.96 -10.09
N ARG A 80 6.62 10.03 -9.54
CA ARG A 80 5.59 9.30 -10.31
C ARG A 80 4.51 10.22 -10.87
N MET A 81 4.08 11.23 -10.12
CA MET A 81 3.14 12.21 -10.64
C MET A 81 3.76 13.08 -11.74
N MET A 82 5.02 13.51 -11.58
CA MET A 82 5.74 14.30 -12.58
C MET A 82 6.01 13.54 -13.88
N THR A 83 6.31 12.25 -13.81
CA THR A 83 6.59 11.37 -14.97
C THR A 83 5.32 10.68 -15.51
N GLY A 84 4.14 11.00 -14.98
CA GLY A 84 2.86 10.44 -15.47
C GLY A 84 2.57 8.98 -15.06
N ALA A 85 3.38 8.40 -14.17
CA ALA A 85 3.15 7.04 -13.65
C ALA A 85 2.03 6.94 -12.61
N GLY A 86 1.66 8.05 -11.96
CA GLY A 86 0.48 8.15 -11.07
C GLY A 86 0.48 7.20 -9.86
N ASN A 87 -0.71 6.89 -9.35
CA ASN A 87 -0.90 5.96 -8.22
C ASN A 87 -1.18 4.53 -8.70
N ILE A 88 -0.27 3.61 -8.36
CA ILE A 88 -0.32 2.20 -8.76
C ILE A 88 -1.56 1.50 -8.20
N LEU A 89 -1.91 1.75 -6.94
CA LEU A 89 -3.05 1.11 -6.28
C LEU A 89 -4.36 1.45 -6.99
N LYS A 90 -4.54 2.73 -7.37
CA LYS A 90 -5.70 3.18 -8.15
C LYS A 90 -5.72 2.59 -9.55
N LYS A 91 -4.55 2.52 -10.21
CA LYS A 91 -4.42 1.90 -11.53
C LYS A 91 -4.83 0.43 -11.49
N HIS A 92 -4.32 -0.34 -10.52
CA HIS A 92 -4.64 -1.76 -10.41
C HIS A 92 -6.13 -2.00 -10.15
N ALA A 93 -6.74 -1.24 -9.24
CA ALA A 93 -8.17 -1.34 -8.98
C ALA A 93 -9.01 -1.02 -10.23
N ALA A 94 -8.64 0.02 -10.98
CA ALA A 94 -9.32 0.35 -12.24
C ALA A 94 -9.16 -0.76 -13.30
N GLU A 95 -7.98 -1.37 -13.41
CA GLU A 95 -7.75 -2.48 -14.33
C GLU A 95 -8.52 -3.75 -13.93
N GLN A 96 -8.60 -4.06 -12.63
CA GLN A 96 -9.42 -5.17 -12.13
C GLN A 96 -10.91 -4.92 -12.37
N ALA A 97 -11.40 -3.71 -12.14
CA ALA A 97 -12.80 -3.34 -12.43
C ALA A 97 -13.14 -3.48 -13.93
N LYS A 98 -12.23 -3.07 -14.81
CA LYS A 98 -12.38 -3.26 -16.26
C LYS A 98 -12.40 -4.75 -16.65
N LYS A 99 -11.54 -5.56 -16.04
CA LYS A 99 -11.53 -7.03 -16.26
C LYS A 99 -12.81 -7.68 -15.76
N SER A 100 -13.32 -7.28 -14.59
CA SER A 100 -14.58 -7.81 -14.08
C SER A 100 -15.77 -7.39 -14.96
N VAL A 101 -15.79 -6.16 -15.49
CA VAL A 101 -16.82 -5.71 -16.44
C VAL A 101 -16.71 -6.46 -17.77
N SER A 102 -15.49 -6.64 -18.29
CA SER A 102 -15.25 -7.43 -19.51
C SER A 102 -15.65 -8.90 -19.38
N LEU A 103 -15.63 -9.49 -18.17
CA LEU A 103 -16.14 -10.83 -17.92
C LEU A 103 -17.68 -10.88 -17.78
N HIS A 104 -18.34 -9.76 -17.46
CA HIS A 104 -19.79 -9.67 -17.39
C HIS A 104 -20.45 -9.38 -18.75
N GLU A 105 -19.73 -8.80 -19.72
CA GLU A 105 -20.26 -8.61 -21.09
C GLU A 105 -20.35 -9.92 -21.90
N VAL A 106 -19.66 -11.00 -21.49
CA VAL A 106 -19.70 -12.30 -22.21
C VAL A 106 -20.84 -13.21 -21.73
N GLN A 107 -21.67 -12.77 -20.79
CA GLN A 107 -22.81 -13.54 -20.26
C GLN A 107 -24.19 -12.96 -20.61
N SER A 108 -24.27 -11.94 -21.48
CA SER A 108 -25.56 -11.38 -21.93
C SER A 108 -25.94 -11.69 -23.38
N ASP A 109 -25.20 -12.54 -24.09
CA ASP A 109 -25.60 -13.01 -25.42
C ASP A 109 -25.59 -14.55 -25.50
N GLN A 110 -26.72 -15.16 -25.17
CA GLN A 110 -27.18 -16.41 -25.80
C GLN A 110 -28.68 -16.29 -26.11
N PRO A 111 -29.10 -16.66 -27.34
CA PRO A 111 -30.41 -16.34 -27.90
C PRO A 111 -31.47 -17.40 -27.56
N GLU A 112 -32.73 -16.99 -27.53
CA GLU A 112 -33.89 -17.85 -27.81
C GLU A 112 -34.64 -17.29 -29.02
#